data_AF-A0A7S0GY97-F1
#
_entry.id   AF-A0A7S0GY97-F1
#
_cell.length_a   1.000
_cell.length_b   1.000
_cell.length_c   1.000
_cell.angle_alpha   90.00
_cell.angle_beta   90.00
_cell.angle_gamma   90.00
#
_symmetry.space_group_name_H-M   'P 1'
#
loop_
_entity.id
_entity.type
_entity.pdbx_description
1 polymer ?
#
loop_
_entity_poly.entity_id
_entity_poly.type
_entity_poly.pdbx_seq_one_letter_code
_entity_poly.pdbx_strand_id
1 'polypeptide(L)'
;RAPHPPRSRVMSGQMSREERRRAQELEEARKAGLAPAERDEDGKEINPHIPQFMAAAPWYLEQKKGLKHQKAWNDVDKKEGEGASGSWYKRGVKTFQATKFRKGACENCGAMTHKRKDCVERPRAVSAKKSNADIAPDEFVQED
;
A
#
# COMPACT_ATOMS: atom_id res chain seq x y z
N ARG A 1 -20.03 0.60 54.93
CA ARG A 1 -19.96 1.46 53.73
C ARG A 1 -18.66 2.27 53.84
N ALA A 2 -17.57 1.81 53.23
CA ALA A 2 -16.27 2.49 53.32
C ALA A 2 -16.27 3.76 52.44
N PRO A 3 -15.65 4.88 52.87
CA PRO A 3 -15.57 6.08 52.07
C PRO A 3 -14.53 5.95 50.95
N HIS A 4 -14.90 6.38 49.74
CA HIS A 4 -14.04 6.38 48.55
C HIS A 4 -12.90 7.41 48.68
N PRO A 5 -11.71 7.15 48.10
CA PRO A 5 -10.61 8.11 48.13
C PRO A 5 -10.91 9.36 47.27
N PRO A 6 -10.37 10.54 47.62
CA PRO A 6 -10.62 11.76 46.87
C PRO A 6 -10.00 11.66 45.46
N ARG A 7 -10.80 11.96 44.44
CA ARG A 7 -10.36 12.03 43.04
C ARG A 7 -9.22 13.04 42.94
N SER A 8 -8.05 12.59 42.54
CA SER A 8 -6.89 13.44 42.27
C SER A 8 -7.27 14.54 41.28
N ARG A 9 -7.15 15.80 41.69
CA ARG A 9 -7.36 16.98 40.86
C ARG A 9 -6.39 16.90 39.68
N VAL A 10 -6.91 16.71 38.47
CA VAL A 10 -6.13 16.83 37.23
C VAL A 10 -5.68 18.28 37.15
N MET A 11 -4.40 18.55 37.43
CA MET A 11 -3.78 19.84 37.19
C MET A 11 -3.63 20.01 35.68
N SER A 12 -4.60 20.65 35.03
CA SER A 12 -4.43 21.22 33.70
C SER A 12 -3.50 22.44 33.80
N GLY A 13 -2.20 22.19 33.88
CA GLY A 13 -1.16 23.20 33.98
C GLY A 13 -0.99 23.95 32.66
N GLN A 14 -1.40 25.22 32.63
CA GLN A 14 -0.84 26.16 31.68
C GLN A 14 0.64 26.33 32.02
N MET A 15 1.54 25.91 31.12
CA MET A 15 2.99 26.08 31.30
C MET A 15 3.30 27.52 31.69
N SER A 16 3.98 27.70 32.82
CA SER A 16 4.44 29.00 33.31
C SER A 16 5.30 29.67 32.24
N ARG A 17 5.27 31.00 32.19
CA ARG A 17 6.08 31.79 31.24
C ARG A 17 7.57 31.43 31.33
N GLU A 18 8.03 31.09 32.53
CA GLU A 18 9.40 30.65 32.79
C GLU A 18 9.69 29.26 32.22
N GLU A 19 8.76 28.32 32.34
CA GLU A 19 8.90 26.97 31.79
C GLU A 19 8.91 27.00 30.26
N ARG A 20 8.09 27.89 29.66
CA ARG A 20 8.07 28.12 28.21
C ARG A 20 9.39 28.71 27.71
N ARG A 21 9.96 29.67 28.44
CA ARG A 21 11.27 30.27 28.12
C ARG A 21 12.39 29.23 28.22
N ARG A 22 12.41 28.44 29.28
CA ARG A 22 13.39 27.34 29.45
C ARG A 22 13.26 26.30 28.34
N ALA A 23 12.04 25.95 27.92
CA ALA A 23 11.82 25.01 26.82
C ALA A 23 12.39 25.54 25.48
N GLN A 24 12.22 26.84 25.20
CA GLN A 24 12.79 27.48 24.01
C GLN A 24 14.32 27.51 24.06
N GLU A 25 14.91 27.90 25.19
CA GLU A 25 16.37 27.92 25.37
C GLU A 25 17.00 26.53 25.22
N LEU A 26 16.31 25.48 25.69
CA LEU A 26 16.73 24.09 25.51
C LEU A 26 16.63 23.63 24.04
N GLU A 27 15.59 24.05 23.32
CA GLU A 27 15.43 23.76 21.90
C GLU A 27 16.50 24.48 21.06
N GLU A 28 16.81 25.74 21.39
CA GLU A 28 17.88 26.51 20.76
C GLU A 28 19.26 25.89 21.02
N ALA A 29 19.53 25.45 22.26
CA ALA A 29 20.76 24.74 22.59
C ALA A 29 20.90 23.41 21.83
N ARG A 30 19.79 22.68 21.64
CA ARG A 30 19.77 21.46 20.81
C ARG A 30 20.00 21.76 19.34
N LYS A 31 19.36 22.81 18.82
CA LYS A 31 19.53 23.27 17.44
C LYS A 31 20.95 23.77 17.15
N ALA A 32 21.62 24.31 18.18
CA ALA A 32 23.02 24.71 18.13
C ALA A 32 24.01 23.56 18.37
N GLY A 33 23.54 22.34 18.64
CA GLY A 33 24.39 21.16 18.90
C GLY A 33 25.09 21.17 20.27
N LEU A 34 24.71 22.07 21.19
CA LEU A 34 25.26 22.19 22.53
C LEU A 34 24.60 21.24 23.54
N ALA A 35 23.38 20.81 23.27
CA ALA A 35 22.62 19.88 24.10
C ALA A 35 22.30 18.58 23.34
N PRO A 36 22.26 17.42 24.03
CA PRO A 36 21.95 16.14 23.39
C PRO A 36 20.53 16.14 22.81
N ALA A 37 20.38 15.46 21.67
CA ALA A 37 19.11 15.29 20.98
C ALA A 37 18.08 14.55 21.85
N GLU A 38 16.81 14.89 21.68
CA GLU A 38 15.70 14.15 22.31
C GLU A 38 15.58 12.78 21.65
N ARG A 39 15.44 11.71 22.45
CA ARG A 39 15.33 10.34 21.96
C ARG A 39 13.88 9.91 21.92
N ASP A 40 13.44 9.32 20.81
CA ASP A 40 12.10 8.76 20.68
C ASP A 40 11.93 7.44 21.45
N GLU A 41 10.72 6.87 21.43
CA GLU A 41 10.41 5.61 22.12
C GLU A 41 11.15 4.39 21.57
N ASP A 42 11.60 4.43 20.31
CA ASP A 42 12.40 3.35 19.69
C ASP A 42 13.90 3.54 19.93
N GLY A 43 14.29 4.56 20.69
CA GLY A 43 15.69 4.87 20.90
C GLY A 43 16.35 5.56 19.71
N LYS A 44 15.62 6.25 18.84
CA LYS A 44 16.17 7.04 17.74
C LYS A 44 16.24 8.51 18.13
N GLU A 45 17.32 9.16 17.76
CA GLU A 45 17.50 10.58 17.99
C GLU A 45 16.57 11.39 17.07
N ILE A 46 15.76 12.25 17.68
CA ILE A 46 14.91 13.19 16.96
C ILE A 46 15.80 14.36 16.58
N ASN A 47 16.03 14.54 15.27
CA ASN A 47 16.86 15.62 14.76
C ASN A 47 16.32 16.99 15.26
N PRO A 48 17.12 17.80 15.98
CA PRO A 48 16.72 19.11 16.50
C PRO A 48 16.27 20.14 15.46
N HIS A 49 16.53 19.90 14.17
CA HIS A 49 16.09 20.76 13.08
C HIS A 49 14.69 20.40 12.54
N ILE A 50 14.05 19.32 13.02
CA ILE A 50 12.67 18.99 12.66
C ILE A 50 11.75 19.99 13.40
N PRO A 51 10.97 20.82 12.67
CA PRO A 51 9.98 21.70 13.28
C PRO A 51 9.03 20.97 14.23
N GLN A 52 8.66 21.63 15.34
CA GLN A 52 7.83 21.07 16.39
C GLN A 52 6.53 20.42 15.89
N PHE A 53 5.88 20.99 14.87
CA PHE A 53 4.62 20.48 14.31
C PHE A 53 4.77 19.15 13.55
N MET A 54 5.98 18.81 13.06
CA MET A 54 6.26 17.52 12.42
C MET A 54 6.71 16.47 13.43
N ALA A 55 7.33 16.89 14.54
CA ALA A 55 7.81 15.99 15.59
C ALA A 55 6.70 15.61 16.59
N ALA A 56 5.74 16.50 16.84
CA ALA A 56 4.61 16.25 17.72
C ALA A 56 3.56 15.38 17.02
N ALA A 57 3.29 14.19 17.57
CA ALA A 57 2.20 13.36 17.08
C ALA A 57 0.85 14.06 17.32
N PRO A 58 -0.08 14.03 16.35
CA PRO A 58 -1.45 14.50 16.53
C PRO A 58 -2.20 13.76 17.64
N TRP A 59 -3.18 14.42 18.27
CA TRP A 59 -3.94 13.88 19.42
C TRP A 59 -4.65 12.55 19.16
N TYR A 60 -4.99 12.24 17.91
CA TYR A 60 -5.67 11.01 17.51
C TYR A 60 -4.71 9.82 17.33
N LEU A 61 -3.40 10.03 17.49
CA LEU A 61 -2.39 8.98 17.53
C LEU A 61 -1.81 8.95 18.94
N GLU A 62 -1.93 7.80 19.62
CA GLU A 62 -1.35 7.57 20.94
C GLU A 62 0.18 7.36 20.85
N GLN A 63 0.90 8.33 20.28
CA GLN A 63 2.35 8.30 20.09
C GLN A 63 3.00 9.48 20.79
N LYS A 64 4.14 9.24 21.46
CA LYS A 64 4.97 10.34 21.97
C LYS A 64 5.65 11.06 20.80
N LYS A 65 6.30 12.19 21.10
CA LYS A 65 7.11 12.92 20.10
C LYS A 65 8.05 11.95 19.39
N GLY A 66 8.02 12.00 18.06
CA GLY A 66 8.76 11.06 17.22
C GLY A 66 8.20 11.01 15.81
N LEU A 67 8.98 10.43 14.90
CA LEU A 67 8.67 10.42 13.47
C LEU A 67 7.86 9.18 13.03
N LYS A 68 7.31 8.42 13.98
CA LYS A 68 6.52 7.21 13.72
C LYS A 68 5.27 7.52 12.88
N HIS A 69 4.51 8.54 13.27
CA HIS A 69 3.30 8.96 12.58
C HIS A 69 3.53 9.50 11.16
N GLN A 70 4.76 9.94 10.86
CA GLN A 70 5.14 10.42 9.53
C GLN A 70 5.60 9.28 8.60
N LYS A 71 5.81 8.07 9.12
CA LYS A 71 6.14 6.91 8.28
C LYS A 71 4.90 6.40 7.56
N ALA A 72 5.10 5.93 6.34
CA ALA A 72 4.06 5.23 5.60
C ALA A 72 3.62 3.98 6.36
N TRP A 73 2.47 4.05 7.01
CA TRP A 73 1.90 2.98 7.81
C TRP A 73 1.26 1.87 6.96
N ASN A 74 1.00 2.11 5.67
CA ASN A 74 0.30 1.20 4.76
C ASN A 74 1.09 0.77 3.51
N ASP A 75 2.31 1.26 3.31
CA ASP A 75 3.04 0.98 2.06
C ASP A 75 3.89 -0.29 2.15
N VAL A 76 4.04 -0.88 3.34
CA VAL A 76 4.79 -2.13 3.52
C VAL A 76 3.96 -3.30 2.96
N ASP A 77 2.66 -3.33 3.22
CA ASP A 77 1.77 -4.41 2.76
C ASP A 77 1.46 -4.31 1.26
N LYS A 78 1.50 -3.11 0.67
CA LYS A 78 1.28 -2.89 -0.77
C LYS A 78 2.46 -3.30 -1.66
N LYS A 79 3.64 -3.55 -1.09
CA LYS A 79 4.78 -4.05 -1.88
C LYS A 79 4.71 -5.55 -2.15
N GLU A 80 3.90 -6.28 -1.38
CA GLU A 80 3.73 -7.73 -1.53
C GLU A 80 2.41 -8.09 -2.24
N GLY A 81 1.44 -7.17 -2.30
CA GLY A 81 0.18 -7.35 -3.04
C GLY A 81 0.26 -6.88 -4.49
N GLU A 82 -0.12 -7.76 -5.42
CA GLU A 82 -0.49 -7.49 -6.83
C GLU A 82 0.32 -6.38 -7.52
N GLY A 83 1.51 -6.72 -8.00
CA GLY A 83 2.39 -5.79 -8.71
C GLY A 83 3.80 -5.68 -8.16
N ALA A 84 4.19 -6.59 -7.25
CA ALA A 84 5.60 -6.79 -6.89
C ALA A 84 6.45 -6.88 -8.17
N SER A 85 7.53 -6.10 -8.23
CA SER A 85 8.33 -5.88 -9.43
C SER A 85 8.77 -7.22 -10.06
N GLY A 86 8.03 -7.68 -11.06
CA GLY A 86 8.27 -8.97 -11.72
C GLY A 86 7.01 -9.76 -12.08
N SER A 87 5.89 -9.54 -11.38
CA SER A 87 4.61 -10.18 -11.76
C SER A 87 3.92 -9.37 -12.86
N TRP A 88 4.31 -9.60 -14.11
CA TRP A 88 3.58 -9.10 -15.28
C TRP A 88 2.70 -10.19 -15.86
N TYR A 89 1.60 -9.81 -16.52
CA TYR A 89 0.71 -10.80 -17.12
C TYR A 89 1.39 -11.56 -18.26
N LYS A 90 1.23 -12.88 -18.28
CA LYS A 90 1.80 -13.75 -19.34
C LYS A 90 1.19 -13.40 -20.70
N ARG A 91 2.01 -12.94 -21.66
CA ARG A 91 1.59 -12.59 -23.03
C ARG A 91 1.92 -13.68 -24.03
N GLY A 92 0.97 -13.99 -24.91
CA GLY A 92 1.17 -14.90 -26.05
C GLY A 92 1.45 -16.35 -25.66
N VAL A 93 1.18 -16.72 -24.40
CA VAL A 93 1.35 -18.10 -23.94
C VAL A 93 0.16 -18.91 -24.43
N LYS A 94 0.45 -19.84 -25.33
CA LYS A 94 -0.51 -20.78 -25.90
C LYS A 94 -0.49 -22.06 -25.06
N THR A 95 -1.67 -22.60 -24.76
CA THR A 95 -1.82 -23.80 -23.92
C THR A 95 -2.10 -25.03 -24.76
N PHE A 96 -3.29 -25.13 -25.34
CA PHE A 96 -3.74 -26.31 -26.06
C PHE A 96 -4.26 -25.94 -27.45
N GLN A 97 -3.86 -26.69 -28.48
CA GLN A 97 -4.41 -26.55 -29.82
C GLN A 97 -5.22 -27.78 -30.20
N ALA A 98 -6.51 -27.58 -30.46
CA ALA A 98 -7.39 -28.63 -30.92
C ALA A 98 -7.26 -28.83 -32.44
N THR A 99 -7.44 -30.05 -32.93
CA THR A 99 -7.50 -30.36 -34.37
C THR A 99 -8.92 -30.29 -34.94
N LYS A 100 -9.94 -30.29 -34.08
CA LYS A 100 -11.36 -30.20 -34.43
C LYS A 100 -12.04 -29.14 -33.58
N PHE A 101 -13.13 -28.58 -34.10
CA PHE A 101 -13.93 -27.60 -33.38
C PHE A 101 -14.58 -28.22 -32.13
N ARG A 102 -14.52 -27.50 -31.00
CA ARG A 102 -15.13 -27.91 -29.72
C ARG A 102 -16.37 -27.08 -29.44
N LYS A 103 -17.40 -27.71 -28.86
CA LYS A 103 -18.63 -27.00 -28.46
C LYS A 103 -18.29 -25.97 -27.37
N GLY A 104 -18.67 -24.71 -27.61
CA GLY A 104 -18.36 -23.59 -26.72
C GLY A 104 -17.16 -22.76 -27.15
N ALA A 105 -16.40 -23.21 -28.15
CA ALA A 105 -15.29 -22.45 -28.70
C ALA A 105 -15.76 -21.24 -29.53
N CYS A 106 -14.87 -20.26 -29.68
CA CYS A 106 -15.02 -19.15 -30.60
C CYS A 106 -15.37 -19.66 -31.99
N GLU A 107 -16.54 -19.27 -32.53
CA GLU A 107 -17.01 -19.79 -33.81
C GLU A 107 -16.11 -19.40 -34.99
N ASN A 108 -15.35 -18.30 -34.86
CA ASN A 108 -14.44 -17.77 -35.88
C ASN A 108 -13.15 -18.58 -35.97
N CYS A 109 -12.36 -18.61 -34.90
CA CYS A 109 -11.02 -19.21 -34.87
C CYS A 109 -10.95 -20.59 -34.17
N GLY A 110 -11.91 -20.95 -33.33
CA GLY A 110 -11.96 -22.25 -32.65
C GLY A 110 -11.23 -22.33 -31.30
N ALA A 111 -10.68 -21.23 -30.77
CA ALA A 111 -10.15 -21.18 -29.41
C ALA A 111 -11.27 -21.12 -28.36
N MET A 112 -11.06 -21.70 -27.17
CA MET A 112 -12.06 -21.73 -26.09
C MET A 112 -11.99 -20.53 -25.14
N THR A 113 -10.95 -19.70 -25.24
CA THR A 113 -10.68 -18.64 -24.24
C THR A 113 -11.51 -17.37 -24.41
N HIS A 114 -12.18 -17.21 -25.55
CA HIS A 114 -12.92 -15.99 -25.87
C HIS A 114 -14.12 -16.29 -26.78
N LYS A 115 -15.02 -15.32 -26.91
CA LYS A 115 -16.19 -15.41 -27.79
C LYS A 115 -15.88 -14.83 -29.17
N ARG A 116 -16.73 -15.12 -30.16
CA ARG A 116 -16.60 -14.60 -31.54
C ARG A 116 -16.43 -13.07 -31.61
N LYS A 117 -17.12 -12.33 -30.74
CA LYS A 117 -17.08 -10.85 -30.72
C LYS A 117 -15.72 -10.30 -30.29
N ASP A 118 -15.04 -11.02 -29.40
CA ASP A 118 -13.76 -10.63 -28.80
C ASP A 118 -12.59 -11.36 -29.49
N CYS A 119 -12.83 -11.88 -30.70
CA CYS A 119 -11.85 -12.64 -31.44
C CYS A 119 -10.81 -11.70 -32.06
N VAL A 120 -9.53 -11.99 -31.80
CA VAL A 120 -8.39 -11.22 -32.32
C VAL A 120 -8.04 -11.64 -33.76
N GLU A 121 -8.51 -12.80 -34.19
CA GLU A 121 -8.32 -13.29 -35.56
C GLU A 121 -9.28 -12.59 -36.53
N ARG A 122 -8.81 -12.39 -37.77
CA ARG A 122 -9.61 -11.76 -38.82
C ARG A 122 -10.96 -12.50 -38.99
N PRO A 123 -12.11 -11.79 -39.05
CA PRO A 123 -13.39 -12.43 -39.28
C PRO A 123 -13.39 -13.26 -40.57
N ARG A 124 -13.63 -14.57 -40.45
CA ARG A 124 -13.65 -15.50 -41.58
C ARG A 124 -15.03 -15.56 -42.23
N ALA A 125 -15.07 -15.68 -43.55
CA ALA A 125 -16.30 -15.93 -44.30
C ALA A 125 -16.89 -17.32 -43.98
N VAL A 126 -16.04 -18.35 -44.00
CA VAL A 126 -16.35 -19.69 -43.48
C VAL A 126 -15.62 -19.86 -42.15
N SER A 127 -16.40 -19.97 -41.08
CA SER A 127 -15.87 -19.99 -39.72
C SER A 127 -15.35 -21.37 -39.32
N ALA A 128 -14.43 -21.44 -38.36
CA ALA A 128 -13.86 -22.69 -37.85
C ALA A 128 -14.92 -23.72 -37.43
N LYS A 129 -16.06 -23.26 -36.91
CA LYS A 129 -17.23 -24.10 -36.57
C LYS A 129 -17.76 -24.93 -37.74
N LYS A 130 -17.70 -24.40 -38.96
CA LYS A 130 -18.21 -25.06 -40.17
C LYS A 130 -17.11 -25.80 -40.94
N SER A 131 -15.91 -25.21 -41.02
CA SER A 131 -14.80 -25.78 -41.80
C SER A 131 -13.97 -26.81 -41.03
N ASN A 132 -13.97 -26.77 -39.69
CA ASN A 132 -13.00 -27.49 -38.85
C ASN A 132 -11.52 -27.25 -39.24
N ALA A 133 -11.25 -26.19 -40.00
CA ALA A 133 -9.93 -25.87 -40.52
C ALA A 133 -9.33 -24.68 -39.76
N ASP A 134 -8.00 -24.67 -39.65
CA ASP A 134 -7.20 -23.61 -39.04
C ASP A 134 -7.68 -23.23 -37.64
N ILE A 135 -7.75 -24.23 -36.74
CA ILE A 135 -8.15 -24.03 -35.34
C ILE A 135 -7.03 -23.34 -34.57
N ALA A 136 -7.34 -22.19 -33.98
CA ALA A 136 -6.42 -21.41 -33.16
C ALA A 136 -6.14 -22.11 -31.82
N PRO A 137 -4.92 -21.97 -31.27
CA PRO A 137 -4.60 -22.43 -29.93
C PRO A 137 -5.34 -21.62 -28.86
N ASP A 138 -5.61 -22.27 -27.73
CA ASP A 138 -6.16 -21.63 -26.54
C ASP A 138 -5.09 -20.74 -25.87
N GLU A 139 -5.49 -19.54 -25.45
CA GLU A 139 -4.67 -18.61 -24.68
C GLU A 139 -4.54 -19.09 -23.21
N PHE A 140 -3.52 -18.60 -22.50
CA PHE A 140 -3.41 -18.81 -21.06
C PHE A 140 -4.29 -17.79 -20.31
N VAL A 141 -5.34 -18.27 -19.65
CA VAL A 141 -6.16 -17.45 -18.73
C VAL A 141 -5.42 -17.34 -17.41
N GLN A 142 -5.15 -16.12 -16.97
CA GLN A 142 -4.59 -15.85 -15.65
C GLN A 142 -5.71 -15.80 -14.62
N GLU A 143 -5.45 -16.35 -13.44
CA GLU A 143 -6.32 -16.18 -12.29
C GLU A 143 -6.18 -14.72 -11.81
N ASP A 144 -7.32 -14.11 -11.48
CA ASP A 144 -7.39 -12.74 -10.96
C ASP A 144 -6.87 -12.67 -9.52
#